data_AF-D7TUY0-F1
#
_entry.id   AF-D7TUY0-F1
#
_cell.length_a   1.000
_cell.length_b   1.000
_cell.length_c   1.000
_cell.angle_alpha   90.00
_cell.angle_beta   90.00
_cell.angle_gamma   90.00
#
_symmetry.space_group_name_H-M   'P 1'
#
loop_
_entity.id
_entity.type
_entity.pdbx_description
1 polymer ?
#
loop_
_entity_poly.entity_id
_entity_poly.type
_entity_poly.pdbx_seq_one_letter_code
_entity_poly.pdbx_strand_id
1 'polypeptide(L)'
;MQVYCETCQRFLADRLVESTCPTLDCNYDSARGDQCEKCGKLLNPTELKDLRCKVCQSTPQIRDTDHLFRELPLLKDKLEEYINNMSIAGCWSQNAIQATYAWIKEGVRSRCITRDLKWGVPVPHEKYKDKVFYVWFDAPIGYVSITACYTPEWEKWWKNPENVDLYQFMGKDNVSFHTVMFPSTLIGTGENWTLMKSISVTKYLNYEASTRYSLAV
;
A
#
# COMPACT_ATOMS: atom_id res chain seq x y z
N MET A 1 -3.89 -5.14 17.57
CA MET A 1 -4.43 -3.93 18.21
C MET A 1 -4.67 -2.81 17.20
N GLN A 2 -5.87 -2.24 17.20
CA GLN A 2 -6.25 -1.01 16.47
C GLN A 2 -7.22 -0.19 17.32
N VAL A 3 -7.36 1.09 16.99
CA VAL A 3 -8.28 2.00 17.67
C VAL A 3 -9.71 1.78 17.16
N TYR A 4 -10.65 1.48 18.06
CA TYR A 4 -12.06 1.19 17.77
C TYR A 4 -12.98 2.20 18.47
N CYS A 5 -13.91 2.78 17.71
CA CYS A 5 -14.94 3.65 18.26
C CYS A 5 -16.23 2.85 18.48
N GLU A 6 -16.67 2.75 19.73
CA GLU A 6 -17.91 2.04 20.09
C GLU A 6 -19.15 2.73 19.53
N THR A 7 -19.21 4.05 19.61
CA THR A 7 -20.34 4.85 19.10
C THR A 7 -20.48 4.74 17.58
N CYS A 8 -19.38 4.77 16.83
CA CYS A 8 -19.40 4.61 15.36
C CYS A 8 -19.37 3.14 14.92
N GLN A 9 -19.26 2.20 15.87
CA GLN A 9 -19.12 0.75 15.63
C GLN A 9 -18.11 0.37 14.53
N ARG A 10 -16.92 0.98 14.57
CA ARG A 10 -15.87 0.73 13.58
C ARG A 10 -14.47 0.98 14.11
N PHE A 11 -13.49 0.32 13.50
CA PHE A 11 -12.08 0.69 13.62
C PHE A 11 -11.82 2.03 12.91
N LEU A 12 -10.94 2.83 13.50
CA LEU A 12 -10.60 4.16 13.02
C LEU A 12 -9.28 4.10 12.24
N ALA A 13 -9.28 4.63 11.03
CA ALA A 13 -8.03 4.97 10.33
C ALA A 13 -7.31 6.11 11.09
N ASP A 14 -5.98 6.19 10.99
CA ASP A 14 -5.15 7.15 11.74
C ASP A 14 -5.61 8.60 11.59
N ARG A 15 -6.10 8.98 10.40
CA ARG A 15 -6.68 10.31 10.10
C ARG A 15 -7.98 10.64 10.86
N LEU A 16 -8.65 9.63 11.42
CA LEU A 16 -9.88 9.75 12.20
C LEU A 16 -9.62 9.64 13.71
N VAL A 17 -8.36 9.44 14.10
CA VAL A 17 -7.90 9.42 15.48
C VAL A 17 -7.28 10.78 15.79
N GLU A 18 -7.76 11.42 16.85
CA GLU A 18 -7.17 12.64 17.41
C GLU A 18 -6.69 12.35 18.83
N SER A 19 -5.60 12.98 19.23
CA SER A 19 -5.08 12.91 20.60
C SER A 19 -4.35 14.20 20.97
N THR A 20 -4.06 14.37 22.26
CA THR A 20 -3.04 15.33 22.67
C THR A 20 -1.65 14.75 22.39
N CYS A 21 -0.76 15.57 21.81
CA CYS A 21 0.58 15.13 21.40
C CYS A 21 1.42 14.75 22.63
N PRO A 22 2.01 13.54 22.67
CA PRO A 22 2.80 13.08 23.83
C PRO A 22 4.23 13.66 23.86
N THR A 23 4.61 14.48 22.87
CA THR A 23 5.95 15.08 22.83
C THR A 23 6.06 16.16 23.90
N LEU A 24 7.07 16.05 24.76
CA LEU A 24 7.39 17.06 25.77
C LEU A 24 7.46 18.45 25.10
N ASP A 25 6.88 19.45 25.76
CA ASP A 25 6.81 20.85 25.29
C ASP A 25 5.99 21.11 24.01
N CYS A 26 5.33 20.09 23.45
CA CYS A 26 4.43 20.28 22.30
C CYS A 26 2.99 20.58 22.73
N ASN A 27 2.40 19.69 23.54
CA ASN A 27 1.03 19.78 24.06
C ASN A 27 -0.03 20.17 23.00
N TYR A 28 0.11 19.66 21.77
CA TYR A 28 -0.86 19.93 20.72
C TYR A 28 -2.09 19.04 20.87
N ASP A 29 -3.26 19.63 21.09
CA ASP A 29 -4.50 18.90 21.44
C ASP A 29 -5.23 18.25 20.26
N SER A 30 -4.69 18.33 19.05
CA SER A 30 -5.34 17.78 17.86
C SER A 30 -4.34 17.02 16.98
N ALA A 31 -3.37 16.35 17.60
CA ALA A 31 -2.45 15.50 16.88
C ALA A 31 -3.21 14.33 16.22
N ARG A 32 -2.86 14.00 14.97
CA ARG A 32 -3.43 12.83 14.28
C ARG A 32 -2.78 11.55 14.78
N GLY A 33 -3.43 10.41 14.53
CA GLY A 33 -2.91 9.10 14.94
C GLY A 33 -1.52 8.79 14.40
N ASP A 34 -1.18 9.28 13.21
CA ASP A 34 0.05 9.02 12.46
C ASP A 34 1.13 10.11 12.63
N GLN A 35 0.73 11.36 12.84
CA GLN A 35 1.67 12.48 12.93
C GLN A 35 1.09 13.68 13.69
N CYS A 36 1.93 14.33 14.50
CA CYS A 36 1.61 15.64 15.07
C CYS A 36 1.93 16.76 14.07
N GLU A 37 0.94 17.58 13.73
CA GLU A 37 1.13 18.69 12.79
C GLU A 37 1.94 19.85 13.38
N LYS A 38 1.99 19.99 14.71
CA LYS A 38 2.75 21.05 15.39
C LYS A 38 4.25 20.77 15.46
N CYS A 39 4.66 19.57 15.86
CA CYS A 39 6.08 19.22 16.03
C CYS A 39 6.62 18.26 14.95
N GLY A 40 5.78 17.78 14.04
CA GLY A 40 6.15 16.87 12.95
C GLY A 40 6.44 15.42 13.37
N LYS A 41 6.38 15.10 14.68
CA LYS A 41 6.70 13.75 15.19
C LYS A 41 5.71 12.72 14.65
N LEU A 42 6.24 11.59 14.17
CA LEU A 42 5.46 10.41 13.81
C LEU A 42 4.93 9.74 15.08
N LEU A 43 3.66 9.37 15.05
CA LEU A 43 2.92 8.83 16.18
C LEU A 43 2.39 7.43 15.84
N ASN A 44 2.15 6.64 16.87
CA ASN A 44 1.44 5.37 16.76
C ASN A 44 0.13 5.50 17.54
N PRO A 45 -1.04 5.37 16.90
CA PRO A 45 -2.31 5.67 17.56
C PRO A 45 -2.61 4.78 18.77
N THR A 46 -2.03 3.59 18.86
CA THR A 46 -2.20 2.70 20.03
C THR A 46 -1.37 3.12 21.24
N GLU A 47 -0.41 4.04 21.07
CA GLU A 47 0.45 4.57 22.15
C GLU A 47 0.00 5.95 22.66
N LEU A 48 -1.01 6.53 21.99
CA LEU A 48 -1.53 7.86 22.32
C LEU A 48 -2.52 7.79 23.49
N LYS A 49 -2.46 8.82 24.33
CA LYS A 49 -3.39 9.05 25.44
C LYS A 49 -4.49 10.01 25.01
N ASP A 50 -5.62 9.97 25.72
CA ASP A 50 -6.76 10.88 25.49
C ASP A 50 -7.29 10.85 24.06
N LEU A 51 -7.38 9.64 23.51
CA LEU A 51 -7.89 9.38 22.17
C LEU A 51 -9.30 9.95 22.01
N ARG A 52 -9.54 10.62 20.89
CA ARG A 52 -10.84 11.14 20.44
C ARG A 52 -11.12 10.67 19.03
N CYS A 53 -12.35 10.22 18.79
CA CYS A 53 -12.83 9.95 17.45
C CYS A 53 -13.14 11.28 16.76
N LYS A 54 -12.44 11.61 15.66
CA LYS A 54 -12.70 12.85 14.89
C LYS A 54 -14.16 12.97 14.40
N VAL A 55 -14.87 11.85 14.28
CA VAL A 55 -16.25 11.80 13.73
C VAL A 55 -17.32 12.05 14.78
N CYS A 56 -17.23 11.42 15.95
CA CYS A 56 -18.27 11.51 16.98
C CYS A 56 -17.78 12.07 18.32
N GLN A 57 -16.50 12.44 18.41
CA GLN A 57 -15.83 13.00 19.58
C GLN A 57 -15.78 12.07 20.81
N SER A 58 -16.32 10.84 20.73
CA SER A 58 -16.22 9.86 21.80
C SER A 58 -14.78 9.36 21.98
N THR A 59 -14.45 8.87 23.17
CA THR A 59 -13.18 8.20 23.47
C THR A 59 -13.16 6.79 22.86
N PRO A 60 -12.29 6.51 21.87
CA PRO A 60 -12.11 5.17 21.34
C PRO A 60 -11.37 4.25 22.32
N GLN A 61 -11.47 2.94 22.09
CA GLN A 61 -10.73 1.91 22.83
C GLN A 61 -9.77 1.17 21.92
N ILE A 62 -8.69 0.63 22.48
CA ILE A 62 -7.80 -0.27 21.75
C ILE A 62 -8.44 -1.66 21.77
N ARG A 63 -8.63 -2.25 20.59
CA ARG A 63 -9.13 -3.62 20.44
C ARG A 63 -8.19 -4.46 19.61
N ASP A 64 -8.11 -5.74 19.95
CA ASP A 64 -7.45 -6.71 19.09
C ASP A 64 -8.28 -7.03 17.86
N THR A 65 -7.57 -7.28 16.77
CA THR A 65 -8.15 -7.52 15.47
C THR A 65 -7.18 -8.37 14.67
N ASP A 66 -7.69 -9.42 14.04
CA ASP A 66 -6.89 -10.33 13.24
C ASP A 66 -6.68 -9.77 11.83
N HIS A 67 -5.47 -9.93 11.31
CA HIS A 67 -5.15 -9.53 9.95
C HIS A 67 -4.42 -10.64 9.21
N LEU A 68 -4.67 -10.72 7.91
CA LEU A 68 -3.83 -11.50 7.01
C LEU A 68 -2.57 -10.72 6.67
N PHE A 69 -1.44 -11.42 6.71
CA PHE A 69 -0.14 -10.93 6.28
C PHE A 69 0.35 -11.78 5.13
N ARG A 70 0.92 -11.13 4.13
CA ARG A 70 1.67 -11.81 3.07
C ARG A 70 3.10 -12.02 3.53
N GLU A 71 3.51 -13.27 3.58
CA GLU A 71 4.87 -13.71 3.92
C GLU A 71 5.85 -13.48 2.76
N LEU A 72 6.08 -12.20 2.47
CA LEU A 72 7.06 -11.75 1.48
C LEU A 72 8.48 -12.32 1.65
N PRO A 73 9.01 -12.54 2.89
CA PRO A 73 10.33 -13.14 3.05
C PRO A 73 10.50 -14.48 2.30
N LEU A 74 9.44 -15.30 2.20
CA LEU A 74 9.48 -16.59 1.52
C LEU A 74 9.66 -16.48 0.00
N LEU A 75 9.39 -15.31 -0.57
CA LEU A 75 9.48 -15.03 -2.01
C LEU A 75 10.74 -14.24 -2.37
N LYS A 76 11.59 -13.92 -1.39
CA LYS A 76 12.72 -13.01 -1.55
C LYS A 76 13.62 -13.42 -2.70
N ASP A 77 14.08 -14.67 -2.73
CA ASP A 77 15.07 -15.12 -3.71
C ASP A 77 14.53 -15.04 -5.14
N LYS A 78 13.30 -15.53 -5.37
CA LYS A 78 12.62 -15.46 -6.66
C LYS A 78 12.36 -14.02 -7.10
N LEU A 79 12.03 -13.15 -6.15
CA LEU A 79 11.79 -11.74 -6.42
C LEU A 79 13.09 -11.02 -6.80
N GLU A 80 14.17 -11.26 -6.07
CA GLU A 80 15.49 -10.69 -6.37
C GLU A 80 16.00 -11.16 -7.73
N GLU A 81 15.83 -12.44 -8.06
CA GLU A 81 16.13 -12.98 -9.39
C GLU A 81 15.35 -12.26 -10.49
N TYR A 82 14.03 -12.13 -10.35
CA TYR A 82 13.18 -11.39 -11.28
C TYR A 82 13.66 -9.95 -11.48
N ILE A 83 13.93 -9.24 -10.39
CA ILE A 83 14.35 -7.83 -10.43
C ILE A 83 15.72 -7.68 -11.09
N ASN A 84 16.69 -8.52 -10.74
CA ASN A 84 18.04 -8.47 -11.31
C ASN A 84 18.01 -8.75 -12.81
N ASN A 85 17.19 -9.70 -13.27
CA ASN A 85 17.07 -10.03 -14.69
C ASN A 85 16.31 -8.96 -15.47
N MET A 86 15.11 -8.57 -15.00
CA MET A 86 14.23 -7.66 -15.76
C MET A 86 14.67 -6.21 -15.71
N SER A 87 15.34 -5.76 -14.64
CA SER A 87 15.85 -4.39 -14.59
C SER A 87 16.84 -4.07 -15.73
N ILE A 88 17.64 -5.07 -16.12
CA ILE A 88 18.58 -4.98 -17.24
C ILE A 88 17.86 -5.26 -18.56
N ALA A 89 17.21 -6.43 -18.69
CA ALA A 89 16.61 -6.88 -19.94
C ALA A 89 15.46 -5.98 -20.42
N GLY A 90 14.72 -5.40 -19.48
CA GLY A 90 13.62 -4.47 -19.74
C GLY A 90 14.01 -3.00 -19.70
N CYS A 91 15.30 -2.70 -19.57
CA CYS A 91 15.85 -1.33 -19.56
C CYS A 91 15.10 -0.39 -18.60
N TRP A 92 14.95 -0.81 -17.34
CA TRP A 92 14.23 0.00 -16.34
C TRP A 92 14.91 1.36 -16.16
N SER A 93 14.12 2.41 -15.97
CA SER A 93 14.67 3.73 -15.71
C SER A 93 15.50 3.75 -14.42
N GLN A 94 16.62 4.49 -14.42
CA GLN A 94 17.59 4.46 -13.30
C GLN A 94 16.97 4.79 -11.93
N ASN A 95 16.00 5.71 -11.91
CA ASN A 95 15.23 6.04 -10.72
C ASN A 95 14.38 4.87 -10.19
N ALA A 96 13.85 4.02 -11.07
CA ALA A 96 13.08 2.83 -10.70
C ALA A 96 13.99 1.78 -10.07
N ILE A 97 15.16 1.55 -10.68
CA ILE A 97 16.18 0.64 -10.19
C ILE A 97 16.63 1.05 -8.78
N GLN A 98 17.00 2.31 -8.60
CA GLN A 98 17.44 2.84 -7.30
C GLN A 98 16.36 2.70 -6.21
N ALA A 99 15.12 3.08 -6.51
CA ALA A 99 14.01 2.97 -5.56
C ALA A 99 13.71 1.50 -5.19
N THR A 100 13.79 0.60 -6.17
CA THR A 100 13.57 -0.84 -5.96
C THR A 100 14.63 -1.44 -5.05
N TYR A 101 15.92 -1.22 -5.32
CA TYR A 101 16.99 -1.74 -4.48
C TYR A 101 17.03 -1.11 -3.09
N ALA A 102 16.68 0.18 -2.95
CA ALA A 102 16.53 0.80 -1.65
C ALA A 102 15.47 0.06 -0.81
N TRP A 103 14.33 -0.28 -1.41
CA TRP A 103 13.26 -1.01 -0.74
C TRP A 103 13.66 -2.44 -0.33
N ILE A 104 14.36 -3.17 -1.22
CA ILE A 104 14.86 -4.52 -0.90
C ILE A 104 15.88 -4.48 0.25
N LYS A 105 16.76 -3.47 0.24
CA LYS A 105 17.81 -3.29 1.26
C LYS A 105 17.24 -3.04 2.66
N GLU A 106 16.08 -2.41 2.78
CA GLU A 106 15.38 -2.23 4.08
C GLU A 106 14.82 -3.54 4.67
N GLY A 107 14.82 -4.60 3.86
CA GLY A 107 14.36 -5.93 4.21
C GLY A 107 12.95 -6.20 3.69
N VAL A 108 12.81 -7.31 2.97
CA VAL A 108 11.54 -7.85 2.47
C VAL A 108 10.75 -8.44 3.65
N ARG A 109 10.05 -7.60 4.43
CA ARG A 109 9.25 -8.05 5.60
C ARG A 109 7.82 -8.36 5.19
N SER A 110 7.13 -9.17 5.98
CA SER A 110 5.71 -9.43 5.80
C SER A 110 4.89 -8.14 5.77
N ARG A 111 3.80 -8.13 5.00
CA ARG A 111 2.93 -6.96 4.80
C ARG A 111 1.49 -7.33 5.04
N CYS A 112 0.79 -6.55 5.86
CA CYS A 112 -0.64 -6.74 6.10
C CYS A 112 -1.44 -6.44 4.83
N ILE A 113 -2.28 -7.39 4.41
CA ILE A 113 -3.09 -7.29 3.19
C ILE A 113 -4.59 -7.09 3.46
N THR A 114 -5.00 -6.88 4.70
CA THR A 114 -6.42 -6.69 5.08
C THR A 114 -6.63 -5.40 5.85
N ARG A 115 -7.84 -4.87 5.82
CA ARG A 115 -8.25 -3.67 6.57
C ARG A 115 -9.64 -3.84 7.16
N ASP A 116 -9.82 -3.24 8.33
CA ASP A 116 -11.11 -3.11 9.01
C ASP A 116 -11.94 -1.96 8.41
N LEU A 117 -12.28 -2.10 7.14
CA LEU A 117 -13.10 -1.16 6.38
C LEU A 117 -14.32 -1.88 5.82
N LYS A 118 -15.41 -1.13 5.62
CA LYS A 118 -16.62 -1.65 4.95
C LYS A 118 -16.58 -1.50 3.42
N TRP A 119 -15.75 -0.59 2.89
CA TRP A 119 -15.62 -0.35 1.46
C TRP A 119 -14.29 -0.91 0.92
N GLY A 120 -14.38 -1.92 0.05
CA GLY A 120 -13.25 -2.61 -0.57
C GLY A 120 -13.65 -4.02 -1.02
N VAL A 121 -12.70 -4.78 -1.57
CA VAL A 121 -12.94 -6.18 -1.99
C VAL A 121 -13.03 -7.07 -0.74
N PRO A 122 -14.14 -7.82 -0.52
CA PRO A 122 -14.30 -8.66 0.66
C PRO A 122 -13.28 -9.82 0.66
N VAL A 123 -12.76 -10.15 1.84
CA VAL A 123 -11.84 -11.29 1.99
C VAL A 123 -12.64 -12.59 1.94
N PRO A 124 -12.36 -13.54 1.03
CA PRO A 124 -13.12 -14.77 0.86
C PRO A 124 -12.74 -15.84 1.89
N HIS A 125 -12.83 -15.51 3.18
CA HIS A 125 -12.49 -16.41 4.27
C HIS A 125 -13.35 -16.09 5.50
N GLU A 126 -14.02 -17.09 6.09
CA GLU A 126 -15.04 -16.90 7.14
C GLU A 126 -14.54 -16.07 8.33
N LYS A 127 -13.31 -16.33 8.80
CA LYS A 127 -12.65 -15.55 9.88
C LYS A 127 -12.55 -14.04 9.60
N TYR A 128 -12.55 -13.63 8.33
CA TYR A 128 -12.29 -12.25 7.89
C TYR A 128 -13.48 -11.63 7.13
N LYS A 129 -14.69 -12.17 7.28
CA LYS A 129 -15.90 -11.73 6.55
C LYS A 129 -16.24 -10.24 6.69
N ASP A 130 -15.87 -9.62 7.82
CA ASP A 130 -16.11 -8.21 8.10
C ASP A 130 -14.97 -7.29 7.65
N LYS A 131 -14.02 -7.83 6.87
CA LYS A 131 -12.83 -7.11 6.40
C LYS A 131 -12.75 -7.12 4.89
N VAL A 132 -11.99 -6.15 4.40
CA VAL A 132 -11.66 -6.01 2.98
C VAL A 132 -10.16 -6.14 2.77
N PHE A 133 -9.76 -6.44 1.54
CA PHE A 133 -8.37 -6.34 1.15
C PHE A 133 -7.87 -4.89 1.26
N TYR A 134 -6.62 -4.75 1.64
CA TYR A 134 -5.95 -3.47 1.67
C TYR A 134 -5.70 -3.00 0.23
N VAL A 135 -6.05 -1.74 -0.07
CA VAL A 135 -5.96 -1.19 -1.44
C VAL A 135 -4.59 -1.37 -2.11
N TRP A 136 -3.50 -1.35 -1.34
CA TRP A 136 -2.16 -1.52 -1.89
C TRP A 136 -1.79 -2.98 -2.22
N PHE A 137 -2.64 -3.93 -1.83
CA PHE A 137 -2.54 -5.33 -2.23
C PHE A 137 -3.34 -5.60 -3.52
N ASP A 138 -4.59 -5.12 -3.60
CA ASP A 138 -5.51 -5.46 -4.70
C ASP A 138 -5.58 -4.41 -5.83
N ALA A 139 -5.20 -3.15 -5.62
CA ALA A 139 -5.25 -2.14 -6.68
C ALA A 139 -4.45 -2.53 -7.94
N PRO A 140 -3.25 -3.12 -7.87
CA PRO A 140 -2.55 -3.60 -9.07
C PRO A 140 -3.25 -4.79 -9.76
N ILE A 141 -4.02 -5.60 -9.01
CA ILE A 141 -4.88 -6.66 -9.60
C ILE A 141 -5.97 -6.02 -10.46
N GLY A 142 -6.31 -4.76 -10.18
CA GLY A 142 -7.14 -3.89 -11.01
C GLY A 142 -6.79 -3.98 -12.50
N TYR A 143 -5.51 -3.98 -12.89
CA TYR A 143 -5.09 -4.09 -14.29
C TYR A 143 -5.61 -5.38 -14.98
N VAL A 144 -5.52 -6.51 -14.27
CA VAL A 144 -6.01 -7.80 -14.74
C VAL A 144 -7.54 -7.77 -14.83
N SER A 145 -8.21 -7.30 -13.78
CA SER A 145 -9.68 -7.25 -13.73
C SER A 145 -10.29 -6.32 -14.80
N ILE A 146 -9.67 -5.17 -15.08
CA ILE A 146 -10.08 -4.26 -16.15
C ILE A 146 -9.99 -4.96 -17.50
N THR A 147 -8.93 -5.74 -17.73
CA THR A 147 -8.76 -6.52 -18.96
C THR A 147 -9.81 -7.63 -19.06
N ALA A 148 -10.13 -8.31 -17.94
CA ALA A 148 -11.17 -9.33 -17.88
C ALA A 148 -12.58 -8.76 -18.14
N CYS A 149 -12.86 -7.52 -17.71
CA CYS A 149 -14.10 -6.82 -18.06
C CYS A 149 -14.15 -6.45 -19.55
N TYR A 150 -13.00 -6.21 -20.18
CA TYR A 150 -12.92 -5.89 -21.61
C TYR A 150 -13.07 -7.12 -22.50
N THR A 151 -12.48 -8.27 -22.12
CA THR A 151 -12.52 -9.49 -22.93
C THR A 151 -12.50 -10.76 -22.07
N PRO A 152 -13.26 -11.82 -22.45
CA PRO A 152 -13.14 -13.13 -21.80
C PRO A 152 -11.77 -13.79 -22.04
N GLU A 153 -11.01 -13.35 -23.06
CA GLU A 153 -9.69 -13.89 -23.41
C GLU A 153 -8.53 -13.17 -22.69
N TRP A 154 -8.80 -12.53 -21.56
CA TRP A 154 -7.82 -11.70 -20.83
C TRP A 154 -6.55 -12.46 -20.43
N GLU A 155 -6.63 -13.77 -20.21
CA GLU A 155 -5.48 -14.62 -19.89
C GLU A 155 -4.44 -14.63 -21.03
N LYS A 156 -4.83 -14.40 -22.29
CA LYS A 156 -3.87 -14.27 -23.40
C LYS A 156 -2.92 -13.08 -23.26
N TRP A 157 -3.27 -12.10 -22.41
CA TRP A 157 -2.45 -10.94 -22.09
C TRP A 157 -1.69 -11.12 -20.78
N TRP A 158 -2.37 -11.62 -19.73
CA TRP A 158 -1.84 -11.67 -18.38
C TRP A 158 -1.22 -13.01 -17.97
N LYS A 159 -1.41 -14.08 -18.75
CA LYS A 159 -0.82 -15.40 -18.52
C LYS A 159 -0.12 -15.95 -19.77
N ASN A 160 0.67 -15.10 -20.42
CA ASN A 160 1.34 -15.41 -21.70
C ASN A 160 2.70 -14.67 -21.81
N PRO A 161 3.60 -14.86 -20.82
CA PRO A 161 4.86 -14.12 -20.75
C PRO A 161 5.78 -14.35 -21.96
N GLU A 162 5.60 -15.43 -22.72
CA GLU A 162 6.42 -15.74 -23.89
C GLU A 162 6.08 -14.86 -25.10
N ASN A 163 4.86 -14.32 -25.15
CA ASN A 163 4.35 -13.54 -26.28
C ASN A 163 3.94 -12.11 -25.91
N VAL A 164 4.00 -11.74 -24.63
CA VAL A 164 3.56 -10.44 -24.13
C VAL A 164 4.68 -9.74 -23.37
N ASP A 165 5.10 -8.60 -23.90
CA ASP A 165 5.97 -7.67 -23.20
C ASP A 165 5.13 -6.64 -22.45
N LEU A 166 5.07 -6.74 -21.12
CA LEU A 166 4.32 -5.80 -20.28
C LEU A 166 5.15 -4.54 -19.97
N TYR A 167 4.62 -3.38 -20.35
CA TYR A 167 5.16 -2.05 -20.05
C TYR A 167 4.29 -1.31 -19.05
N GLN A 168 4.90 -0.71 -18.02
CA GLN A 168 4.18 0.10 -17.03
C GLN A 168 4.72 1.52 -16.94
N PHE A 169 3.81 2.49 -16.90
CA PHE A 169 4.12 3.91 -16.79
C PHE A 169 3.54 4.46 -15.50
N MET A 170 4.35 5.12 -14.69
CA MET A 170 3.89 5.66 -13.41
C MET A 170 4.75 6.80 -12.88
N GLY A 171 4.23 7.53 -11.88
CA GLY A 171 5.03 8.42 -11.06
C GLY A 171 5.90 7.65 -10.07
N LYS A 172 7.02 8.27 -9.64
CA LYS A 172 8.03 7.65 -8.76
C LYS A 172 7.51 7.01 -7.46
N ASP A 173 6.36 7.43 -6.94
CA ASP A 173 5.86 6.93 -5.65
C ASP A 173 5.22 5.54 -5.77
N ASN A 174 4.91 5.10 -6.99
CA ASN A 174 4.29 3.80 -7.25
C ASN A 174 5.31 2.67 -7.52
N VAL A 175 6.61 2.98 -7.60
CA VAL A 175 7.63 2.04 -8.09
C VAL A 175 7.66 0.76 -7.29
N SER A 176 7.79 0.83 -5.96
CA SER A 176 7.90 -0.36 -5.11
C SER A 176 6.66 -1.25 -5.18
N PHE A 177 5.49 -0.68 -5.46
CA PHE A 177 4.28 -1.47 -5.65
C PHE A 177 4.34 -2.34 -6.91
N HIS A 178 5.00 -1.85 -7.96
CA HIS A 178 5.04 -2.49 -9.27
C HIS A 178 6.32 -3.30 -9.53
N THR A 179 7.42 -2.98 -8.84
CA THR A 179 8.67 -3.73 -8.95
C THR A 179 8.83 -4.80 -7.86
N VAL A 180 8.13 -4.65 -6.73
CA VAL A 180 8.23 -5.58 -5.59
C VAL A 180 6.86 -6.18 -5.23
N MET A 181 5.89 -5.34 -4.85
CA MET A 181 4.67 -5.84 -4.19
C MET A 181 3.75 -6.63 -5.10
N PHE A 182 3.55 -6.20 -6.35
CA PHE A 182 2.69 -6.89 -7.29
C PHE A 182 3.38 -8.10 -7.95
N PRO A 183 4.65 -8.01 -8.41
CA PRO A 183 5.36 -9.19 -8.90
C PRO A 183 5.44 -10.30 -7.85
N SER A 184 5.66 -9.97 -6.57
CA SER A 184 5.61 -10.98 -5.50
C SER A 184 4.22 -11.63 -5.34
N THR A 185 3.11 -10.89 -5.54
CA THR A 185 1.77 -11.51 -5.59
C THR A 185 1.71 -12.55 -6.71
N LEU A 186 2.10 -12.15 -7.92
CA LEU A 186 1.99 -13.00 -9.12
C LEU A 186 2.89 -14.23 -9.01
N ILE A 187 4.17 -14.04 -8.65
CA ILE A 187 5.14 -15.13 -8.42
C ILE A 187 4.64 -16.08 -7.32
N GLY A 188 4.04 -15.54 -6.26
CA GLY A 188 3.51 -16.32 -5.14
C GLY A 188 2.36 -17.26 -5.51
N THR A 189 1.65 -17.02 -6.62
CA THR A 189 0.60 -17.93 -7.09
C THR A 189 1.16 -19.21 -7.70
N GLY A 190 2.40 -19.19 -8.20
CA GLY A 190 2.99 -20.29 -8.96
C GLY A 190 2.42 -20.47 -10.38
N GLU A 191 1.57 -19.56 -10.85
CA GLU A 191 1.01 -19.60 -12.21
C GLU A 191 1.88 -18.84 -13.22
N ASN A 192 1.65 -19.08 -14.52
CA ASN A 192 2.43 -18.50 -15.62
C ASN A 192 2.03 -17.05 -15.95
N TRP A 193 2.12 -16.14 -14.98
CA TRP A 193 1.74 -14.74 -15.16
C TRP A 193 2.73 -13.97 -16.04
N THR A 194 2.20 -13.08 -16.88
CA THR A 194 2.97 -12.03 -17.56
C THR A 194 3.44 -11.01 -16.52
N LEU A 195 4.74 -11.06 -16.18
CA LEU A 195 5.37 -10.09 -15.31
C LEU A 195 5.79 -8.84 -16.10
N MET A 196 5.94 -7.72 -15.39
CA MET A 196 6.37 -6.47 -16.02
C MET A 196 7.78 -6.63 -16.59
N LYS A 197 7.92 -6.38 -17.90
CA LYS A 197 9.22 -6.35 -18.57
C LYS A 197 9.89 -5.01 -18.32
N SER A 198 9.20 -3.91 -18.61
CA SER A 198 9.77 -2.56 -18.54
C SER A 198 8.91 -1.61 -17.73
N ILE A 199 9.57 -0.67 -17.05
CA ILE A 199 8.94 0.40 -16.29
C ILE A 199 9.52 1.75 -16.67
N SER A 200 8.63 2.69 -16.96
CA SER A 200 8.97 4.09 -17.21
C SER A 200 8.43 4.95 -16.07
N VAL A 201 9.36 5.56 -15.33
CA VAL A 201 9.04 6.30 -14.11
C VAL A 201 9.34 7.77 -14.28
N THR A 202 8.30 8.61 -14.17
CA THR A 202 8.44 10.07 -14.23
C THR A 202 8.66 10.68 -12.84
N LYS A 203 9.36 11.81 -12.82
CA LYS A 203 9.44 12.69 -11.63
C LYS A 203 8.19 13.56 -11.56
N TYR A 204 8.04 14.31 -10.47
CA TYR A 204 6.93 15.24 -10.35
C TYR A 204 7.00 16.32 -11.41
N LEU A 205 5.84 16.65 -11.96
CA LEU A 205 5.62 17.89 -12.68
C LEU A 205 5.31 18.98 -11.65
N ASN A 206 6.08 20.07 -11.67
CA ASN A 206 5.81 21.23 -10.84
C ASN A 206 4.94 22.22 -11.60
N TYR A 207 4.14 23.00 -10.87
CA TYR A 207 3.43 24.17 -11.38
C TYR A 207 4.30 25.41 -11.19
N GLU A 208 4.51 26.18 -12.25
CA GLU A 208 5.35 27.39 -12.26
C GLU A 208 6.77 27.14 -11.69
N ALA A 209 7.35 28.16 -11.05
CA ALA A 209 8.69 28.16 -10.47
C ALA A 209 8.79 27.34 -9.16
N SER A 210 8.40 26.06 -9.19
CA SER A 210 8.52 25.03 -8.13
C SER A 210 7.35 24.84 -7.15
N THR A 211 6.16 25.39 -7.44
CA THR A 211 4.99 25.15 -6.61
C THR A 211 4.37 23.78 -6.91
N ARG A 212 3.82 23.12 -5.88
CA ARG A 212 3.04 21.89 -6.08
C ARG A 212 1.61 22.24 -6.47
N TYR A 213 0.98 21.37 -7.25
CA TYR A 213 -0.47 21.47 -7.49
C TYR A 213 -1.23 21.35 -6.16
N SER A 214 -2.20 22.24 -5.94
CA SER A 214 -3.09 22.23 -4.77
C SER A 214 -4.53 22.36 -5.22
N LEU A 215 -5.40 21.49 -4.70
CA LEU A 215 -6.86 21.58 -4.82
C LEU A 215 -7.51 22.17 -3.57
N ALA A 216 -6.72 22.60 -2.58
CA ALA A 216 -7.23 23.31 -1.42
C ALA A 216 -7.72 24.69 -1.89
N VAL A 217 -9.04 24.85 -1.88
CA VAL A 217 -9.72 26.14 -2.04
C VAL A 217 -9.67 26.89 -0.71
#